data_AF-A0A195F5U0-F1
#
_entry.id   AF-A0A195F5U0-F1
#
_cell.length_a   1.000
_cell.length_b   1.000
_cell.length_c   1.000
_cell.angle_alpha   90.00
_cell.angle_beta   90.00
_cell.angle_gamma   90.00
#
_symmetry.space_group_name_H-M   'P 1'
#
loop_
_entity.id
_entity.type
_entity.pdbx_description
1 polymer ?
#
loop_
_entity_poly.entity_id
_entity_poly.type
_entity_poly.pdbx_seq_one_letter_code
_entity_poly.pdbx_strand_id
1 'polypeptide(L)'
;MGTIIKLNSSDMMVAVGKRNSDEDEFVPFCGGTLISHTWVLSAAHCINNILLTDQKGVIIAIKHAIRHPGYKPPAMYADIGLIELMNPITFNTFIRPACLYQQYDTVPRKAWITGWQASLDGESSRACSLPKQTKIVIIGAGPAGIAAASRLLQKGVNDFVILEANDRIGGRINTKDFGENVVDLGAEWVHGESGNVVFQLASKHNLLNSSAFLLDVSTYEVITINGEIMPNEESTKALTLYFNIMDKMDQEELKNETGSLGDYFIREYYKAFDEKPFMNRTKVAEYLSLIEKLENSADCSDTWFDVSAKRLIEYWECEGDLTLNWKGRGYKTIFDVLLQKIPNPEERLPIMEKIEFEKVVTTCNYSSGENVTVTTRDGCEYSASHVIFTGSLGVLKDKHSSMFVPSLPQKKQRAIEGLNIGTANKIFLEFPYRWWPEDKTSFNFIWPEKDKKEFLQTYGENSEWLCDVSAFITVAYQPNLLCAWITGKNARYIETLSDTDVFDGLYLLLKEAFESHDNVTKPTRMLRSKWYTNEHFRGSYSFQSMVSEQMNVTPRDLAEPIMTGNKPVILFAGEATHDHYYSTVHGGVETGFREADRLIDFER
;
A
#
# COMPACT_ATOMS: atom_id res chain seq x y z
N MET A 1 24.19 46.25 -12.36
CA MET A 1 23.28 45.11 -12.15
C MET A 1 23.93 44.12 -11.20
N GLY A 2 23.32 43.81 -10.06
CA GLY A 2 23.89 42.87 -9.09
C GLY A 2 22.80 41.99 -8.48
N THR A 3 23.07 40.69 -8.39
CA THR A 3 22.28 39.76 -7.59
C THR A 3 22.73 39.92 -6.13
N ILE A 4 21.77 40.07 -5.23
CA ILE A 4 21.99 40.33 -3.81
C ILE A 4 21.16 39.35 -2.98
N ILE A 5 21.44 39.32 -1.69
CA ILE A 5 20.84 38.44 -0.70
C ILE A 5 20.29 39.28 0.44
N LYS A 6 19.15 38.88 1.02
CA LYS A 6 18.45 39.59 2.09
C LYS A 6 18.15 38.67 3.28
N LEU A 7 18.47 39.10 4.50
CA LEU A 7 18.11 38.40 5.76
C LEU A 7 16.84 38.98 6.42
N ASN A 8 16.10 38.15 7.16
CA ASN A 8 14.89 38.52 7.89
C ASN A 8 14.71 37.70 9.20
N SER A 9 13.63 37.93 9.94
CA SER A 9 13.34 37.48 11.33
C SER A 9 13.19 35.96 11.60
N SER A 10 13.74 35.08 10.77
CA SER A 10 13.94 33.66 11.08
C SER A 10 15.43 33.40 11.01
N ASP A 11 16.03 33.03 12.15
CA ASP A 11 17.47 33.18 12.44
C ASP A 11 18.42 32.72 11.31
N MET A 12 18.05 31.70 10.54
CA MET A 12 18.89 31.05 9.53
C MET A 12 18.44 31.25 8.07
N MET A 13 17.38 32.02 7.80
CA MET A 13 16.78 32.10 6.47
C MET A 13 17.27 33.27 5.62
N VAL A 14 17.46 33.01 4.33
CA VAL A 14 18.21 33.88 3.40
C VAL A 14 17.49 34.00 2.06
N ALA A 15 17.06 35.22 1.70
CA ALA A 15 16.36 35.44 0.44
C ALA A 15 17.36 35.74 -0.66
N VAL A 16 17.26 35.02 -1.78
CA VAL A 16 18.09 35.19 -2.96
C VAL A 16 17.31 36.03 -3.96
N GLY A 17 17.93 37.10 -4.45
CA GLY A 17 17.19 38.17 -5.11
C GLY A 17 18.02 39.20 -5.86
N LYS A 18 17.41 40.31 -6.29
CA LYS A 18 18.08 41.37 -7.06
C LYS A 18 17.83 42.76 -6.50
N ARG A 19 18.79 43.67 -6.75
CA ARG A 19 18.67 45.10 -6.44
C ARG A 19 18.16 45.84 -7.67
N ASN A 20 17.11 46.65 -7.51
CA ASN A 20 16.70 47.60 -8.54
C ASN A 20 17.74 48.75 -8.63
N SER A 21 17.94 49.32 -9.83
CA SER A 21 18.92 50.41 -10.02
C SER A 21 18.41 51.78 -9.59
N ASP A 22 17.09 51.97 -9.58
CA ASP A 22 16.51 53.32 -9.61
C ASP A 22 15.97 53.79 -8.24
N GLU A 23 15.62 52.86 -7.32
CA GLU A 23 15.06 53.16 -5.99
C GLU A 23 15.64 52.31 -4.83
N ASP A 24 16.77 51.63 -5.07
CA ASP A 24 17.55 50.88 -4.07
C ASP A 24 16.87 49.66 -3.39
N GLU A 25 15.78 49.17 -3.97
CA GLU A 25 14.93 48.10 -3.43
C GLU A 25 15.40 46.66 -3.77
N PHE A 26 15.04 45.68 -2.92
CA PHE A 26 15.36 44.25 -3.07
C PHE A 26 14.14 43.40 -3.46
N VAL A 27 14.37 42.51 -4.43
CA VAL A 27 13.40 41.56 -4.98
C VAL A 27 13.80 40.12 -4.67
N PRO A 28 13.09 39.35 -3.83
CA PRO A 28 13.31 37.90 -3.67
C PRO A 28 12.69 37.10 -4.83
N PHE A 29 13.42 36.11 -5.34
CA PHE A 29 12.85 35.09 -6.24
C PHE A 29 13.07 33.65 -5.74
N CYS A 30 13.96 33.45 -4.75
CA CYS A 30 14.23 32.15 -4.15
C CYS A 30 14.59 32.24 -2.66
N GLY A 31 14.39 31.13 -1.95
CA GLY A 31 14.87 30.93 -0.59
C GLY A 31 16.27 30.29 -0.52
N GLY A 32 16.82 30.30 0.68
CA GLY A 32 18.09 29.69 1.04
C GLY A 32 18.32 29.73 2.54
N THR A 33 19.36 29.04 2.98
CA THR A 33 19.71 28.86 4.40
C THR A 33 21.15 29.29 4.63
N LEU A 34 21.39 30.13 5.64
CA LEU A 34 22.72 30.56 6.03
C LEU A 34 23.44 29.36 6.67
N ILE A 35 24.63 29.00 6.19
CA ILE A 35 25.39 27.85 6.71
C ILE A 35 26.78 28.25 7.23
N SER A 36 27.24 29.47 6.95
CA SER A 36 28.41 30.08 7.59
C SER A 36 28.38 31.60 7.45
N HIS A 37 29.42 32.30 7.93
CA HIS A 37 29.56 33.75 7.75
C HIS A 37 29.57 34.20 6.28
N THR A 38 29.96 33.34 5.34
CA THR A 38 30.11 33.70 3.91
C THR A 38 29.36 32.78 2.95
N TRP A 39 28.64 31.76 3.43
CA TRP A 39 28.00 30.76 2.58
C TRP A 39 26.52 30.54 2.91
N VAL A 40 25.75 30.40 1.84
CA VAL A 40 24.32 30.15 1.83
C VAL A 40 24.03 28.92 0.96
N LEU A 41 23.19 28.02 1.47
CA LEU A 41 22.68 26.86 0.74
C LEU A 41 21.33 27.21 0.09
N SER A 42 21.11 26.83 -1.16
CA SER A 42 19.87 27.06 -1.90
C SER A 42 19.66 25.92 -2.93
N ALA A 43 18.62 26.00 -3.75
CA ALA A 43 18.42 25.06 -4.86
C ALA A 43 19.32 25.40 -6.06
N ALA A 44 19.63 24.44 -6.92
CA ALA A 44 20.43 24.67 -8.11
C ALA A 44 19.65 25.46 -9.19
N HIS A 45 18.34 25.22 -9.30
CA HIS A 45 17.45 25.94 -10.22
C HIS A 45 17.40 27.45 -9.91
N CYS A 46 17.45 27.82 -8.62
CA CYS A 46 17.47 29.20 -8.15
C CYS A 46 18.63 30.04 -8.70
N ILE A 47 19.69 29.42 -9.21
CA ILE A 47 20.86 30.15 -9.71
C ILE A 47 20.60 30.71 -11.15
N ASN A 48 19.44 30.46 -11.80
CA ASN A 48 19.30 30.61 -13.27
C ASN A 48 18.39 31.72 -13.83
N ASN A 49 17.33 32.18 -13.16
CA ASN A 49 16.31 33.06 -13.78
C ASN A 49 16.01 34.34 -12.97
N ILE A 50 15.43 35.35 -13.64
CA ILE A 50 15.42 36.75 -13.19
C ILE A 50 14.07 37.42 -13.52
N LEU A 51 13.33 37.93 -12.52
CA LEU A 51 12.29 38.97 -12.67
C LEU A 51 12.09 39.72 -11.32
N LEU A 52 11.20 40.74 -11.26
CA LEU A 52 11.16 41.83 -10.23
C LEU A 52 10.04 41.70 -9.13
N THR A 53 9.95 42.70 -8.21
CA THR A 53 9.06 42.96 -7.01
C THR A 53 9.47 42.46 -5.56
N ASP A 54 9.03 43.13 -4.47
CA ASP A 54 9.77 43.63 -3.25
C ASP A 54 9.98 42.72 -1.97
N GLN A 55 10.45 43.09 -0.75
CA GLN A 55 10.92 44.33 -0.06
C GLN A 55 11.96 44.05 1.09
N LYS A 56 12.59 45.09 1.70
CA LYS A 56 13.23 45.29 3.06
C LYS A 56 13.85 44.17 3.95
N GLY A 57 15.20 44.18 4.12
CA GLY A 57 16.01 43.39 5.10
C GLY A 57 17.53 43.68 5.01
N VAL A 58 18.43 42.92 5.68
CA VAL A 58 19.91 43.12 5.58
C VAL A 58 20.44 42.61 4.25
N ILE A 59 21.03 43.48 3.44
CA ILE A 59 21.38 43.21 2.02
C ILE A 59 22.88 43.01 1.79
N ILE A 60 23.27 41.94 1.10
CA ILE A 60 24.67 41.60 0.74
C ILE A 60 24.78 41.12 -0.71
N ALA A 61 25.80 41.54 -1.46
CA ALA A 61 26.04 41.08 -2.83
C ALA A 61 26.54 39.62 -2.90
N ILE A 62 26.17 38.91 -3.97
CA ILE A 62 26.73 37.60 -4.28
C ILE A 62 28.12 37.77 -4.91
N LYS A 63 29.10 37.00 -4.42
CA LYS A 63 30.45 36.90 -4.98
C LYS A 63 30.55 35.78 -6.01
N HIS A 64 30.01 34.61 -5.68
CA HIS A 64 30.03 33.44 -6.55
C HIS A 64 28.81 32.54 -6.27
N ALA A 65 28.42 31.71 -7.23
CA ALA A 65 27.37 30.72 -7.06
C ALA A 65 27.75 29.42 -7.78
N ILE A 66 27.62 28.30 -7.08
CA ILE A 66 28.03 26.96 -7.51
C ILE A 66 26.77 26.08 -7.57
N ARG A 67 26.53 25.44 -8.71
CA ARG A 67 25.56 24.34 -8.81
C ARG A 67 26.22 23.01 -8.50
N HIS A 68 25.46 22.08 -7.94
CA HIS A 68 25.89 20.69 -7.89
C HIS A 68 26.13 20.16 -9.32
N PRO A 69 27.30 19.55 -9.62
CA PRO A 69 27.64 19.10 -10.98
C PRO A 69 26.66 18.05 -11.57
N GLY A 70 25.98 17.30 -10.70
CA GLY A 70 24.94 16.34 -11.10
C GLY A 70 23.58 16.96 -11.47
N TYR A 71 23.37 18.25 -11.25
CA TYR A 71 22.08 18.90 -11.52
C TYR A 71 21.84 19.06 -13.03
N LYS A 72 20.71 18.53 -13.52
CA LYS A 72 20.29 18.62 -14.92
C LYS A 72 18.81 19.01 -14.98
N PRO A 73 18.46 20.28 -15.27
CA PRO A 73 17.05 20.69 -15.41
C PRO A 73 16.30 19.79 -16.41
N PRO A 74 15.04 19.40 -16.15
CA PRO A 74 14.18 19.75 -15.02
C PRO A 74 14.23 18.75 -13.85
N ALA A 75 15.31 17.98 -13.67
CA ALA A 75 15.39 16.95 -12.63
C ALA A 75 15.29 17.52 -11.21
N MET A 76 14.55 16.83 -10.33
CA MET A 76 14.48 17.13 -8.90
C MET A 76 15.68 16.61 -8.11
N TYR A 77 16.42 15.64 -8.67
CA TYR A 77 17.65 15.12 -8.05
C TYR A 77 18.81 16.09 -8.23
N ALA A 78 19.68 16.16 -7.20
CA ALA A 78 20.84 17.04 -7.16
C ALA A 78 20.53 18.54 -7.31
N ASP A 79 19.29 18.97 -7.04
CA ASP A 79 18.86 20.38 -7.10
C ASP A 79 19.35 21.18 -5.88
N ILE A 80 20.67 21.25 -5.72
CA ILE A 80 21.37 21.88 -4.60
C ILE A 80 22.47 22.82 -5.11
N GLY A 81 22.56 23.99 -4.52
CA GLY A 81 23.47 25.05 -4.91
C GLY A 81 24.03 25.82 -3.71
N LEU A 82 25.26 26.32 -3.86
CA LEU A 82 25.95 27.13 -2.86
C LEU A 82 26.14 28.54 -3.39
N ILE A 83 25.95 29.54 -2.52
CA ILE A 83 26.14 30.94 -2.84
C ILE A 83 27.16 31.53 -1.86
N GLU A 84 28.23 32.10 -2.40
CA GLU A 84 29.26 32.83 -1.66
C GLU A 84 28.88 34.31 -1.56
N LEU A 85 28.98 34.87 -0.36
CA LEU A 85 28.71 36.27 -0.07
C LEU A 85 29.94 37.15 -0.31
N MET A 86 29.72 38.38 -0.80
CA MET A 86 30.78 39.36 -1.04
C MET A 86 31.46 39.84 0.26
N ASN A 87 30.71 39.90 1.36
CA ASN A 87 31.20 40.30 2.67
C ASN A 87 30.70 39.28 3.72
N PRO A 88 31.50 38.98 4.76
CA PRO A 88 31.07 38.10 5.85
C PRO A 88 29.97 38.74 6.71
N ILE A 89 29.01 37.93 7.14
CA ILE A 89 27.91 38.34 8.02
C ILE A 89 28.30 38.20 9.49
N THR A 90 28.06 39.24 10.29
CA THR A 90 28.16 39.17 11.76
C THR A 90 26.90 38.49 12.33
N PHE A 91 27.06 37.34 12.97
CA PHE A 91 25.96 36.65 13.65
C PHE A 91 25.50 37.41 14.91
N ASN A 92 24.22 37.27 15.26
CA ASN A 92 23.63 37.87 16.46
C ASN A 92 22.42 37.02 16.94
N THR A 93 21.48 37.60 17.68
CA THR A 93 20.28 36.93 18.19
C THR A 93 19.24 36.62 17.12
N PHE A 94 19.30 37.26 15.95
CA PHE A 94 18.35 37.15 14.84
C PHE A 94 19.00 36.68 13.53
N ILE A 95 20.32 36.42 13.54
CA ILE A 95 21.11 35.99 12.36
C ILE A 95 22.12 34.95 12.82
N ARG A 96 21.92 33.69 12.42
CA ARG A 96 22.70 32.51 12.83
C ARG A 96 22.75 31.49 11.69
N PRO A 97 23.82 30.68 11.57
CA PRO A 97 23.86 29.61 10.59
C PRO A 97 23.01 28.42 11.07
N ALA A 98 22.43 27.67 10.12
CA ALA A 98 21.94 26.32 10.38
C ALA A 98 23.13 25.36 10.55
N CYS A 99 22.99 24.39 11.45
CA CYS A 99 23.95 23.30 11.57
C CYS A 99 23.85 22.39 10.34
N LEU A 100 24.99 22.10 9.69
CA LEU A 100 25.08 21.03 8.72
C LEU A 100 25.14 19.68 9.45
N TYR A 101 24.44 18.68 8.90
CA TYR A 101 24.44 17.32 9.42
C TYR A 101 25.86 16.74 9.52
N GLN A 102 26.21 16.20 10.69
CA GLN A 102 27.44 15.43 10.87
C GLN A 102 27.14 13.94 10.97
N GLN A 103 28.06 13.10 10.50
CA GLN A 103 27.88 11.64 10.39
C GLN A 103 27.62 10.91 11.74
N TYR A 104 27.79 11.61 12.87
CA TYR A 104 27.56 11.10 14.22
C TYR A 104 26.30 11.67 14.88
N ASP A 105 25.54 12.55 14.20
CA ASP A 105 24.28 13.07 14.69
C ASP A 105 23.16 12.04 14.50
N THR A 106 22.42 11.75 15.58
CA THR A 106 21.18 10.98 15.50
C THR A 106 20.06 11.87 14.96
N VAL A 107 19.56 11.57 13.76
CA VAL A 107 18.46 12.34 13.15
C VAL A 107 17.22 12.23 14.05
N PRO A 108 16.67 13.35 14.56
CA PRO A 108 15.56 13.30 15.50
C PRO A 108 14.29 12.77 14.82
N ARG A 109 13.53 11.92 15.52
CA ARG A 109 12.24 11.34 15.03
C ARG A 109 11.15 12.38 14.75
N LYS A 110 11.38 13.66 15.08
CA LYS A 110 10.53 14.81 14.77
C LYS A 110 11.43 15.97 14.37
N ALA A 111 11.14 16.60 13.23
CA ALA A 111 11.82 17.81 12.76
C ALA A 111 10.81 18.95 12.61
N TRP A 112 11.29 20.19 12.69
CA TRP A 112 10.50 21.38 12.39
C TRP A 112 10.92 21.89 11.01
N ILE A 113 9.94 22.12 10.13
CA ILE A 113 10.18 22.76 8.83
C ILE A 113 10.00 24.26 9.01
N THR A 114 10.98 25.05 8.53
CA THR A 114 10.92 26.51 8.48
C THR A 114 11.37 26.97 7.10
N GLY A 115 10.67 27.95 6.53
CA GLY A 115 10.85 28.37 5.14
C GLY A 115 9.92 29.51 4.78
N TRP A 116 10.23 30.26 3.71
CA TRP A 116 9.28 31.20 3.12
C TRP A 116 8.60 30.51 1.97
N GLN A 117 7.26 30.50 2.01
CA GLN A 117 6.47 30.17 0.86
C GLN A 117 6.37 31.42 -0.01
N ALA A 118 6.89 31.35 -1.24
CA ALA A 118 6.72 32.44 -2.20
C ALA A 118 5.22 32.49 -2.58
N SER A 119 4.51 33.46 -2.02
CA SER A 119 3.16 33.81 -2.46
C SER A 119 3.22 34.43 -3.85
N LEU A 120 3.19 33.57 -4.87
CA LEU A 120 2.71 33.93 -6.20
C LEU A 120 1.23 34.27 -6.06
N ASP A 121 0.95 35.56 -5.96
CA ASP A 121 -0.36 36.22 -5.99
C ASP A 121 -1.60 35.35 -5.73
N GLY A 122 -2.07 35.34 -4.46
CA GLY A 122 -3.51 35.32 -4.23
C GLY A 122 -4.20 34.02 -3.81
N GLU A 123 -3.51 32.99 -3.32
CA GLU A 123 -4.14 32.01 -2.40
C GLU A 123 -3.45 32.03 -1.03
N SER A 124 -4.23 32.38 -0.01
CA SER A 124 -3.86 32.22 1.39
C SER A 124 -3.58 30.75 1.73
N SER A 125 -3.03 30.50 2.92
CA SER A 125 -3.03 29.19 3.58
C SER A 125 -4.29 28.38 3.23
N ARG A 126 -4.15 27.15 2.72
CA ARG A 126 -5.27 26.25 2.41
C ARG A 126 -5.94 25.65 3.67
N ALA A 127 -6.20 26.48 4.67
CA ALA A 127 -7.51 26.41 5.30
C ALA A 127 -8.53 26.75 4.19
N CYS A 128 -9.42 25.82 3.83
CA CYS A 128 -10.46 26.16 2.86
C CYS A 128 -11.34 27.26 3.45
N SER A 129 -11.23 28.46 2.90
CA SER A 129 -11.92 29.65 3.40
C SER A 129 -13.43 29.63 3.15
N LEU A 130 -13.89 28.75 2.24
CA LEU A 130 -15.29 28.48 1.93
C LEU A 130 -15.49 26.99 1.63
N PRO A 131 -16.65 26.40 1.94
CA PRO A 131 -17.01 25.04 1.52
C PRO A 131 -17.06 24.93 0.00
N LYS A 132 -16.41 23.91 -0.56
CA LYS A 132 -16.46 23.60 -1.99
C LYS A 132 -17.78 22.91 -2.33
N GLN A 133 -18.41 23.25 -3.46
CA GLN A 133 -19.58 22.53 -3.96
C GLN A 133 -19.20 21.64 -5.15
N THR A 134 -19.73 20.42 -5.17
CA THR A 134 -19.61 19.47 -6.28
C THR A 134 -20.75 18.46 -6.21
N LYS A 135 -21.17 17.85 -7.32
CA LYS A 135 -22.26 16.86 -7.28
C LYS A 135 -21.88 15.58 -6.53
N ILE A 136 -20.65 15.08 -6.70
CA ILE A 136 -20.19 13.79 -6.14
C ILE A 136 -18.80 13.95 -5.49
N VAL A 137 -18.65 13.45 -4.26
CA VAL A 137 -17.34 13.23 -3.63
C VAL A 137 -17.00 11.74 -3.65
N ILE A 138 -15.83 11.37 -4.18
CA ILE A 138 -15.29 10.02 -4.08
C ILE A 138 -14.21 10.02 -3.01
N ILE A 139 -14.32 9.15 -2.00
CA ILE A 139 -13.37 9.06 -0.90
C ILE A 139 -12.43 7.87 -1.16
N GLY A 140 -11.16 8.16 -1.39
CA GLY A 140 -10.12 7.21 -1.77
C GLY A 140 -9.89 7.10 -3.28
N ALA A 141 -8.62 7.14 -3.70
CA ALA A 141 -8.13 6.94 -5.05
C ALA A 141 -7.53 5.54 -5.25
N GLY A 142 -8.07 4.53 -4.55
CA GLY A 142 -7.79 3.12 -4.81
C GLY A 142 -8.45 2.62 -6.12
N PRO A 143 -8.27 1.34 -6.49
CA PRO A 143 -8.86 0.78 -7.71
C PRO A 143 -10.38 0.98 -7.80
N ALA A 144 -11.12 0.90 -6.69
CA ALA A 144 -12.56 1.18 -6.66
C ALA A 144 -12.91 2.65 -6.96
N GLY A 145 -12.25 3.61 -6.31
CA GLY A 145 -12.50 5.04 -6.53
C GLY A 145 -12.09 5.50 -7.93
N ILE A 146 -10.98 4.99 -8.45
CA ILE A 146 -10.53 5.27 -9.83
C ILE A 146 -11.46 4.61 -10.86
N ALA A 147 -11.95 3.38 -10.61
CA ALA A 147 -12.94 2.74 -11.47
C ALA A 147 -14.26 3.51 -11.50
N ALA A 148 -14.76 3.95 -10.34
CA ALA A 148 -15.96 4.80 -10.25
C ALA A 148 -15.79 6.11 -11.03
N ALA A 149 -14.71 6.84 -10.80
CA ALA A 149 -14.38 8.08 -11.51
C ALA A 149 -14.27 7.87 -13.04
N SER A 150 -13.61 6.78 -13.46
CA SER A 150 -13.48 6.41 -14.87
C SER A 150 -14.85 6.15 -15.50
N ARG A 151 -15.74 5.42 -14.82
CA ARG A 151 -17.10 5.15 -15.31
C ARG A 151 -17.97 6.40 -15.37
N LEU A 152 -17.89 7.29 -14.38
CA LEU A 152 -18.60 8.58 -14.38
C LEU A 152 -18.21 9.43 -15.60
N LEU A 153 -16.91 9.61 -15.85
CA LEU A 153 -16.42 10.37 -17.02
C LEU A 153 -16.83 9.75 -18.35
N GLN A 154 -16.70 8.42 -18.50
CA GLN A 154 -17.15 7.67 -19.69
C GLN A 154 -18.65 7.84 -19.99
N LYS A 155 -19.45 8.23 -19.00
CA LYS A 155 -20.90 8.43 -19.09
C LYS A 155 -21.29 9.92 -19.03
N GLY A 156 -20.32 10.82 -19.15
CA GLY A 156 -20.53 12.27 -19.23
C GLY A 156 -20.67 13.00 -17.88
N VAL A 157 -20.59 12.29 -16.75
CA VAL A 157 -20.68 12.88 -15.41
C VAL A 157 -19.31 13.44 -15.01
N ASN A 158 -19.18 14.76 -15.11
CA ASN A 158 -17.91 15.48 -14.90
C ASN A 158 -17.82 16.24 -13.57
N ASP A 159 -18.94 16.45 -12.87
CA ASP A 159 -18.96 17.16 -11.59
C ASP A 159 -18.71 16.20 -10.43
N PHE A 160 -17.43 15.95 -10.18
CA PHE A 160 -16.95 15.22 -9.01
C PHE A 160 -15.51 15.60 -8.64
N VAL A 161 -15.15 15.35 -7.38
CA VAL A 161 -13.79 15.38 -6.82
C VAL A 161 -13.47 14.05 -6.14
N ILE A 162 -12.20 13.66 -6.16
CA ILE A 162 -11.67 12.51 -5.41
C ILE A 162 -10.80 13.04 -4.26
N LEU A 163 -11.07 12.60 -3.04
CA LEU A 163 -10.29 12.93 -1.84
C LEU A 163 -9.44 11.72 -1.48
N GLU A 164 -8.13 11.79 -1.71
CA GLU A 164 -7.17 10.74 -1.36
C GLU A 164 -6.41 11.14 -0.09
N ALA A 165 -6.30 10.20 0.85
CA ALA A 165 -5.66 10.44 2.14
C ALA A 165 -4.13 10.50 2.06
N ASN A 166 -3.52 9.77 1.11
CA ASN A 166 -2.08 9.74 0.88
C ASN A 166 -1.64 10.80 -0.16
N ASP A 167 -0.33 10.85 -0.40
CA ASP A 167 0.35 11.62 -1.45
C ASP A 167 0.29 10.95 -2.85
N ARG A 168 -0.36 9.78 -2.95
CA ARG A 168 -0.36 8.92 -4.14
C ARG A 168 -1.70 8.23 -4.36
N ILE A 169 -1.98 7.86 -5.61
CA ILE A 169 -3.10 6.97 -5.93
C ILE A 169 -2.80 5.50 -5.57
N GLY A 170 -3.84 4.69 -5.65
CA GLY A 170 -3.79 3.24 -5.75
C GLY A 170 -3.99 2.47 -4.45
N GLY A 171 -3.85 3.13 -3.29
CA GLY A 171 -4.11 2.53 -1.99
C GLY A 171 -3.30 1.24 -1.76
N ARG A 172 -3.99 0.10 -1.73
CA ARG A 172 -3.39 -1.24 -1.56
C ARG A 172 -2.68 -1.80 -2.80
N ILE A 173 -2.74 -1.10 -3.93
CA ILE A 173 -1.76 -1.26 -5.01
C ILE A 173 -0.60 -0.30 -4.73
N ASN A 174 0.62 -0.84 -4.60
CA ASN A 174 1.82 -0.09 -4.24
C ASN A 174 3.07 -0.74 -4.86
N THR A 175 3.22 -0.53 -6.17
CA THR A 175 4.42 -0.90 -6.92
C THR A 175 5.58 0.04 -6.57
N LYS A 176 6.77 -0.50 -6.28
CA LYS A 176 7.99 0.27 -6.00
C LYS A 176 9.16 -0.22 -6.84
N ASP A 177 10.05 0.69 -7.20
CA ASP A 177 11.29 0.37 -7.90
C ASP A 177 12.27 -0.26 -6.88
N PHE A 178 12.66 -1.52 -7.10
CA PHE A 178 13.48 -2.33 -6.21
C PHE A 178 14.08 -3.52 -6.96
N GLY A 179 15.30 -3.92 -6.65
CA GLY A 179 16.04 -4.89 -7.47
C GLY A 179 16.48 -4.28 -8.81
N GLU A 180 16.37 -5.06 -9.88
CA GLU A 180 16.67 -4.65 -11.26
C GLU A 180 15.49 -3.96 -11.96
N ASN A 181 14.30 -4.03 -11.35
CA ASN A 181 13.05 -3.49 -11.91
C ASN A 181 12.09 -3.01 -10.79
N VAL A 182 10.84 -3.48 -10.78
CA VAL A 182 9.84 -3.17 -9.75
C VAL A 182 9.40 -4.40 -8.96
N VAL A 183 8.84 -4.16 -7.78
CA VAL A 183 8.13 -5.14 -6.95
C VAL A 183 6.80 -4.58 -6.46
N ASP A 184 5.81 -5.44 -6.22
CA ASP A 184 4.50 -5.06 -5.70
C ASP A 184 4.39 -5.37 -4.21
N LEU A 185 4.37 -4.33 -3.37
CA LEU A 185 4.21 -4.44 -1.91
C LEU A 185 2.79 -4.82 -1.47
N GLY A 186 1.85 -4.88 -2.42
CA GLY A 186 0.45 -5.23 -2.20
C GLY A 186 -0.02 -6.23 -3.25
N ALA A 187 -1.15 -5.94 -3.91
CA ALA A 187 -1.65 -6.77 -5.01
C ALA A 187 -0.62 -6.91 -6.14
N GLU A 188 -0.44 -8.14 -6.64
CA GLU A 188 0.60 -8.52 -7.63
C GLU A 188 0.02 -9.32 -8.80
N TRP A 189 -0.92 -10.25 -8.54
CA TRP A 189 -1.46 -11.17 -9.53
C TRP A 189 -2.90 -10.82 -9.97
N VAL A 190 -3.18 -11.03 -11.24
CA VAL A 190 -4.54 -11.04 -11.80
C VAL A 190 -5.02 -12.48 -11.73
N HIS A 191 -6.04 -12.75 -10.91
CA HIS A 191 -6.53 -14.10 -10.68
C HIS A 191 -7.56 -14.49 -11.75
N GLY A 192 -7.17 -15.36 -12.70
CA GLY A 192 -8.07 -15.91 -13.71
C GLY A 192 -8.28 -15.04 -14.95
N GLU A 193 -8.70 -15.70 -16.02
CA GLU A 193 -8.94 -15.16 -17.36
C GLU A 193 -10.43 -15.02 -17.68
N SER A 194 -11.25 -15.94 -17.14
CA SER A 194 -12.71 -15.92 -17.19
C SER A 194 -13.28 -15.08 -16.04
N GLY A 195 -14.41 -14.43 -16.24
CA GLY A 195 -15.09 -13.62 -15.18
C GLY A 195 -14.38 -12.33 -14.73
N ASN A 196 -13.06 -12.20 -14.90
CA ASN A 196 -12.26 -11.14 -14.28
C ASN A 196 -12.16 -9.85 -15.12
N VAL A 197 -12.71 -8.73 -14.64
CA VAL A 197 -12.67 -7.45 -15.36
C VAL A 197 -11.26 -6.88 -15.57
N VAL A 198 -10.31 -7.13 -14.65
CA VAL A 198 -8.92 -6.66 -14.76
C VAL A 198 -8.22 -7.38 -15.91
N PHE A 199 -8.41 -8.70 -16.01
CA PHE A 199 -7.93 -9.46 -17.16
C PHE A 199 -8.55 -8.96 -18.48
N GLN A 200 -9.88 -8.81 -18.54
CA GLN A 200 -10.60 -8.35 -19.73
C GLN A 200 -10.16 -6.96 -20.23
N LEU A 201 -9.66 -6.10 -19.33
CA LEU A 201 -9.12 -4.79 -19.68
C LEU A 201 -7.64 -4.87 -20.09
N ALA A 202 -6.82 -5.65 -19.39
CA ALA A 202 -5.37 -5.73 -19.61
C ALA A 202 -4.94 -6.62 -20.78
N SER A 203 -5.65 -7.72 -21.04
CA SER A 203 -5.34 -8.72 -22.08
C SER A 203 -5.41 -8.13 -23.50
N LYS A 204 -6.35 -7.21 -23.74
CA LYS A 204 -6.52 -6.42 -24.98
C LYS A 204 -5.25 -5.68 -25.41
N HIS A 205 -4.32 -5.44 -24.49
CA HIS A 205 -3.06 -4.72 -24.72
C HIS A 205 -1.83 -5.60 -24.47
N ASN A 206 -2.00 -6.93 -24.36
CA ASN A 206 -0.92 -7.90 -24.12
C ASN A 206 -0.06 -7.59 -22.88
N LEU A 207 -0.69 -7.06 -21.82
CA LEU A 207 0.00 -6.56 -20.62
C LEU A 207 0.35 -7.64 -19.60
N LEU A 208 -0.22 -8.85 -19.71
CA LEU A 208 -0.11 -9.93 -18.73
C LEU A 208 0.71 -11.12 -19.23
N ASN A 209 1.38 -11.83 -18.33
CA ASN A 209 2.05 -13.12 -18.57
C ASN A 209 1.82 -14.06 -17.38
N SER A 210 1.95 -15.37 -17.59
CA SER A 210 1.84 -16.36 -16.54
C SER A 210 3.00 -16.30 -15.53
N SER A 211 2.69 -16.56 -14.25
CA SER A 211 3.65 -16.99 -13.22
C SER A 211 3.32 -18.38 -12.68
N ALA A 212 2.58 -19.22 -13.42
CA ALA A 212 2.06 -20.50 -12.90
C ALA A 212 3.15 -21.49 -12.44
N PHE A 213 4.40 -21.28 -12.86
CA PHE A 213 5.57 -21.99 -12.32
C PHE A 213 5.75 -21.80 -10.80
N LEU A 214 5.24 -20.71 -10.21
CA LEU A 214 5.22 -20.47 -8.77
C LEU A 214 4.22 -21.36 -8.03
N LEU A 215 3.30 -22.04 -8.72
CA LEU A 215 2.36 -23.02 -8.13
C LEU A 215 2.84 -24.47 -8.29
N ASP A 216 3.96 -24.70 -8.97
CA ASP A 216 4.53 -26.04 -9.11
C ASP A 216 5.19 -26.48 -7.81
N VAL A 217 4.41 -27.16 -6.96
CA VAL A 217 4.85 -27.67 -5.65
C VAL A 217 6.05 -28.63 -5.72
N SER A 218 6.37 -29.20 -6.89
CA SER A 218 7.58 -30.01 -7.04
C SER A 218 8.87 -29.17 -6.99
N THR A 219 8.77 -27.88 -7.31
CA THR A 219 9.86 -26.90 -7.22
C THR A 219 10.01 -26.26 -5.83
N TYR A 220 9.22 -26.68 -4.85
CA TYR A 220 9.31 -26.17 -3.49
C TYR A 220 10.38 -26.93 -2.71
N GLU A 221 11.18 -26.20 -1.92
CA GLU A 221 11.98 -26.79 -0.85
C GLU A 221 11.19 -26.66 0.46
N VAL A 222 11.08 -27.77 1.21
CA VAL A 222 10.47 -27.81 2.54
C VAL A 222 11.55 -28.23 3.53
N ILE A 223 11.82 -27.38 4.51
CA ILE A 223 12.97 -27.52 5.41
C ILE A 223 12.56 -27.24 6.86
N THR A 224 13.21 -27.89 7.83
CA THR A 224 13.10 -27.53 9.25
C THR A 224 14.10 -26.43 9.61
N ILE A 225 13.88 -25.72 10.72
CA ILE A 225 14.83 -24.68 11.20
C ILE A 225 16.23 -25.23 11.50
N ASN A 226 16.35 -26.53 11.80
CA ASN A 226 17.61 -27.23 12.03
C ASN A 226 18.26 -27.77 10.73
N GLY A 227 17.66 -27.47 9.57
CA GLY A 227 18.17 -27.86 8.25
C GLY A 227 17.85 -29.29 7.82
N GLU A 228 16.83 -29.96 8.35
CA GLU A 228 16.35 -31.21 7.73
C GLU A 228 15.52 -30.84 6.49
N ILE A 229 16.08 -31.05 5.29
CA ILE A 229 15.32 -30.97 4.03
C ILE A 229 14.42 -32.20 3.92
N MET A 230 13.13 -31.97 3.70
CA MET A 230 12.14 -33.04 3.54
C MET A 230 12.29 -33.74 2.17
N PRO A 231 11.97 -35.05 2.08
CA PRO A 231 11.95 -35.74 0.79
C PRO A 231 10.94 -35.09 -0.17
N ASN A 232 11.40 -34.62 -1.32
CA ASN A 232 10.58 -33.89 -2.28
C ASN A 232 9.33 -34.68 -2.75
N GLU A 233 9.39 -36.01 -2.83
CA GLU A 233 8.22 -36.86 -3.11
C GLU A 233 7.15 -36.79 -1.99
N GLU A 234 7.56 -36.74 -0.73
CA GLU A 234 6.66 -36.56 0.42
C GLU A 234 6.05 -35.15 0.43
N SER A 235 6.88 -34.12 0.23
CA SER A 235 6.44 -32.71 0.18
C SER A 235 5.47 -32.46 -0.96
N THR A 236 5.80 -32.95 -2.16
CA THR A 236 4.96 -32.84 -3.36
C THR A 236 3.60 -33.48 -3.11
N LYS A 237 3.55 -34.69 -2.54
CA LYS A 237 2.29 -35.38 -2.22
C LYS A 237 1.46 -34.63 -1.18
N ALA A 238 2.08 -34.10 -0.13
CA ALA A 238 1.39 -33.34 0.91
C ALA A 238 0.75 -32.06 0.36
N LEU A 239 1.53 -31.24 -0.35
CA LEU A 239 1.03 -29.99 -0.92
C LEU A 239 0.06 -30.24 -2.09
N THR A 240 0.30 -31.25 -2.93
CA THR A 240 -0.66 -31.67 -3.97
C THR A 240 -1.98 -32.13 -3.34
N LEU A 241 -1.96 -32.83 -2.21
CA LEU A 241 -3.18 -33.20 -1.51
C LEU A 241 -3.93 -31.95 -1.01
N TYR A 242 -3.21 -30.94 -0.52
CA TYR A 242 -3.81 -29.66 -0.15
C TYR A 242 -4.56 -29.00 -1.32
N PHE A 243 -3.88 -28.79 -2.46
CA PHE A 243 -4.50 -28.19 -3.64
C PHE A 243 -5.67 -29.03 -4.19
N ASN A 244 -5.58 -30.37 -4.16
CA ASN A 244 -6.69 -31.24 -4.57
C ASN A 244 -7.93 -31.10 -3.68
N ILE A 245 -7.78 -30.82 -2.38
CA ILE A 245 -8.92 -30.62 -1.48
C ILE A 245 -9.57 -29.28 -1.75
N MET A 246 -8.79 -28.22 -1.98
CA MET A 246 -9.31 -26.89 -2.36
C MET A 246 -10.05 -26.92 -3.71
N ASP A 247 -9.54 -27.68 -4.69
CA ASP A 247 -10.13 -27.82 -6.04
C ASP A 247 -11.40 -28.70 -6.08
N LYS A 248 -11.46 -29.78 -5.28
CA LYS A 248 -12.51 -30.82 -5.38
C LYS A 248 -13.63 -30.71 -4.35
N MET A 249 -13.80 -29.54 -3.74
CA MET A 249 -14.85 -29.29 -2.76
C MET A 249 -16.26 -29.48 -3.33
N ASP A 250 -17.02 -30.43 -2.77
CA ASP A 250 -18.43 -30.59 -3.10
C ASP A 250 -19.26 -29.46 -2.48
N GLN A 251 -19.78 -28.62 -3.35
CA GLN A 251 -20.61 -27.45 -3.01
C GLN A 251 -21.95 -27.83 -2.35
N GLU A 252 -22.45 -29.07 -2.49
CA GLU A 252 -23.63 -29.55 -1.75
C GLU A 252 -23.27 -30.08 -0.35
N GLU A 253 -22.08 -30.67 -0.16
CA GLU A 253 -21.60 -31.04 1.18
C GLU A 253 -21.33 -29.78 2.01
N LEU A 254 -20.61 -28.80 1.44
CA LEU A 254 -20.26 -27.54 2.12
C LEU A 254 -21.48 -26.73 2.60
N LYS A 255 -22.63 -26.77 1.92
CA LYS A 255 -23.86 -26.07 2.37
C LYS A 255 -24.33 -26.49 3.76
N ASN A 256 -24.02 -27.72 4.15
CA ASN A 256 -24.39 -28.29 5.44
C ASN A 256 -23.23 -28.24 6.45
N GLU A 257 -22.03 -27.81 6.03
CA GLU A 257 -20.90 -27.65 6.93
C GLU A 257 -21.14 -26.47 7.89
N THR A 258 -20.89 -26.71 9.17
CA THR A 258 -20.99 -25.72 10.24
C THR A 258 -19.71 -25.76 11.06
N GLY A 259 -18.86 -24.76 10.91
CA GLY A 259 -17.55 -24.74 11.55
C GLY A 259 -16.53 -23.95 10.77
N SER A 260 -15.31 -23.97 11.27
CA SER A 260 -14.22 -23.24 10.64
C SER A 260 -13.67 -23.96 9.42
N LEU A 261 -12.99 -23.21 8.55
CA LEU A 261 -12.22 -23.76 7.44
C LEU A 261 -11.17 -24.76 7.96
N GLY A 262 -10.49 -24.45 9.07
CA GLY A 262 -9.50 -25.34 9.68
C GLY A 262 -10.06 -26.69 10.13
N ASP A 263 -11.22 -26.71 10.79
CA ASP A 263 -11.88 -27.96 11.24
C ASP A 263 -12.28 -28.84 10.06
N TYR A 264 -12.88 -28.25 9.02
CA TYR A 264 -13.22 -28.94 7.77
C TYR A 264 -11.95 -29.48 7.08
N PHE A 265 -10.95 -28.62 6.92
CA PHE A 265 -9.76 -28.95 6.12
C PHE A 265 -8.93 -30.05 6.77
N ILE A 266 -8.69 -29.98 8.08
CA ILE A 266 -7.97 -31.03 8.82
C ILE A 266 -8.68 -32.39 8.66
N ARG A 267 -10.01 -32.41 8.74
CA ARG A 267 -10.82 -33.62 8.60
C ARG A 267 -10.69 -34.24 7.21
N GLU A 268 -10.90 -33.46 6.16
CA GLU A 268 -10.82 -33.95 4.78
C GLU A 268 -9.39 -34.33 4.38
N TYR A 269 -8.38 -33.60 4.87
CA TYR A 269 -6.97 -33.93 4.65
C TYR A 269 -6.60 -35.27 5.29
N TYR A 270 -6.95 -35.52 6.56
CA TYR A 270 -6.69 -36.82 7.18
C TYR A 270 -7.46 -37.96 6.52
N LYS A 271 -8.72 -37.75 6.13
CA LYS A 271 -9.54 -38.72 5.40
C LYS A 271 -8.87 -39.13 4.08
N ALA A 272 -8.48 -38.17 3.25
CA ALA A 272 -7.83 -38.44 1.97
C ALA A 272 -6.39 -38.97 2.11
N PHE A 273 -5.67 -38.57 3.18
CA PHE A 273 -4.36 -39.14 3.53
C PHE A 273 -4.48 -40.62 3.95
N ASP A 274 -5.45 -40.97 4.79
CA ASP A 274 -5.64 -42.32 5.31
C ASP A 274 -6.02 -43.34 4.22
N GLU A 275 -6.63 -42.89 3.12
CA GLU A 275 -6.86 -43.72 1.92
C GLU A 275 -5.55 -44.16 1.25
N LYS A 276 -4.52 -43.30 1.25
CA LYS A 276 -3.22 -43.54 0.58
C LYS A 276 -2.05 -42.94 1.39
N PRO A 277 -1.69 -43.51 2.55
CA PRO A 277 -0.63 -42.95 3.39
C PRO A 277 0.74 -42.98 2.68
N PHE A 278 1.43 -41.84 2.68
CA PHE A 278 2.76 -41.68 2.07
C PHE A 278 3.86 -41.22 3.04
N MET A 279 3.52 -41.01 4.31
CA MET A 279 4.44 -40.65 5.40
C MET A 279 3.83 -41.12 6.74
N ASN A 280 4.44 -40.77 7.88
CA ASN A 280 3.85 -41.02 9.20
C ASN A 280 2.92 -39.85 9.63
N ARG A 281 1.94 -40.12 10.51
CA ARG A 281 0.96 -39.11 10.96
C ARG A 281 1.57 -37.93 11.74
N THR A 282 2.73 -38.09 12.37
CA THR A 282 3.42 -36.97 13.04
C THR A 282 3.95 -35.97 12.01
N LYS A 283 4.58 -36.44 10.93
CA LYS A 283 4.96 -35.60 9.78
C LYS A 283 3.73 -34.97 9.12
N VAL A 284 2.59 -35.67 9.03
CA VAL A 284 1.34 -35.06 8.51
C VAL A 284 0.92 -33.84 9.34
N ALA A 285 0.98 -33.90 10.67
CA ALA A 285 0.66 -32.75 11.52
C ALA A 285 1.62 -31.57 11.31
N GLU A 286 2.90 -31.85 11.07
CA GLU A 286 3.91 -30.85 10.72
C GLU A 286 3.62 -30.18 9.37
N TYR A 287 3.23 -30.96 8.35
CA TYR A 287 2.76 -30.41 7.06
C TYR A 287 1.46 -29.63 7.18
N LEU A 288 0.51 -30.04 8.03
CA LEU A 288 -0.72 -29.29 8.28
C LEU A 288 -0.43 -27.90 8.90
N SER A 289 0.61 -27.77 9.72
CA SER A 289 1.05 -26.46 10.23
C SER A 289 1.65 -25.57 9.13
N LEU A 290 2.38 -26.14 8.16
CA LEU A 290 2.82 -25.39 6.98
C LEU A 290 1.62 -24.99 6.10
N ILE A 291 0.69 -25.91 5.86
CA ILE A 291 -0.53 -25.68 5.09
C ILE A 291 -1.39 -24.58 5.72
N GLU A 292 -1.57 -24.57 7.05
CA GLU A 292 -2.25 -23.47 7.75
C GLU A 292 -1.60 -22.11 7.45
N LYS A 293 -0.27 -22.01 7.44
CA LYS A 293 0.43 -20.76 7.09
C LYS A 293 0.25 -20.34 5.63
N LEU A 294 0.16 -21.30 4.71
CA LEU A 294 -0.12 -21.04 3.28
C LEU A 294 -1.57 -20.58 3.10
N GLU A 295 -2.53 -21.26 3.72
CA GLU A 295 -3.96 -20.91 3.65
C GLU A 295 -4.22 -19.54 4.30
N ASN A 296 -3.67 -19.27 5.49
CA ASN A 296 -3.70 -17.94 6.11
C ASN A 296 -3.01 -16.86 5.25
N SER A 297 -2.13 -17.25 4.31
CA SER A 297 -1.54 -16.32 3.34
C SER A 297 -2.47 -16.02 2.16
N ALA A 298 -3.29 -16.98 1.72
CA ALA A 298 -4.36 -16.73 0.75
C ALA A 298 -5.54 -15.94 1.37
N ASP A 299 -5.85 -16.22 2.64
CA ASP A 299 -7.04 -15.72 3.34
C ASP A 299 -6.82 -14.43 4.12
N CYS A 300 -5.56 -14.07 4.37
CA CYS A 300 -5.14 -13.00 5.28
C CYS A 300 -5.47 -13.23 6.77
N SER A 301 -6.04 -14.37 7.14
CA SER A 301 -6.51 -14.69 8.48
C SER A 301 -5.38 -14.75 9.52
N ASP A 302 -5.75 -14.60 10.79
CA ASP A 302 -4.85 -14.89 11.92
C ASP A 302 -4.68 -16.40 12.12
N THR A 303 -5.75 -17.17 11.85
CA THR A 303 -5.78 -18.63 11.77
C THR A 303 -6.97 -19.07 10.91
N TRP A 304 -6.88 -20.23 10.26
CA TRP A 304 -7.98 -20.84 9.51
C TRP A 304 -9.18 -21.23 10.40
N PHE A 305 -9.01 -21.25 11.73
CA PHE A 305 -10.08 -21.47 12.69
C PHE A 305 -11.01 -20.23 12.82
N ASP A 306 -10.56 -19.04 12.40
CA ASP A 306 -11.37 -17.82 12.37
C ASP A 306 -12.17 -17.68 11.05
N VAL A 307 -11.81 -18.43 10.01
CA VAL A 307 -12.44 -18.40 8.68
C VAL A 307 -13.66 -19.32 8.66
N SER A 308 -14.78 -18.86 8.11
CA SER A 308 -15.96 -19.73 7.92
C SER A 308 -15.75 -20.69 6.75
N ALA A 309 -16.09 -21.98 6.92
CA ALA A 309 -16.06 -22.94 5.81
C ALA A 309 -17.00 -22.54 4.65
N LYS A 310 -18.06 -21.76 4.90
CA LYS A 310 -18.98 -21.27 3.85
C LYS A 310 -18.35 -20.28 2.88
N ARG A 311 -17.21 -19.69 3.24
CA ARG A 311 -16.36 -18.90 2.33
C ARG A 311 -16.13 -19.63 0.99
N LEU A 312 -15.95 -20.94 1.03
CA LEU A 312 -15.70 -21.81 -0.12
C LEU A 312 -16.89 -21.94 -1.10
N ILE A 313 -18.09 -21.51 -0.67
CA ILE A 313 -19.32 -21.44 -1.49
C ILE A 313 -19.55 -20.00 -1.96
N GLU A 314 -19.28 -19.04 -1.09
CA GLU A 314 -19.61 -17.63 -1.33
C GLU A 314 -18.57 -16.91 -2.17
N TYR A 315 -17.28 -17.30 -2.09
CA TYR A 315 -16.24 -16.81 -2.99
C TYR A 315 -16.39 -17.41 -4.39
N TRP A 316 -16.21 -16.62 -5.44
CA TRP A 316 -16.15 -17.11 -6.81
C TRP A 316 -14.71 -17.04 -7.31
N GLU A 317 -14.12 -18.19 -7.62
CA GLU A 317 -12.84 -18.23 -8.31
C GLU A 317 -13.01 -17.98 -9.81
N CYS A 318 -12.14 -17.14 -10.37
CA CYS A 318 -12.10 -16.85 -11.80
C CYS A 318 -11.29 -17.93 -12.53
N GLU A 319 -11.89 -18.64 -13.49
CA GLU A 319 -11.24 -19.73 -14.22
C GLU A 319 -9.97 -19.26 -14.98
N GLY A 320 -8.94 -20.10 -15.01
CA GLY A 320 -7.69 -19.87 -15.76
C GLY A 320 -6.47 -19.75 -14.85
N ASP A 321 -5.44 -19.02 -15.30
CA ASP A 321 -4.23 -18.80 -14.50
C ASP A 321 -4.47 -17.78 -13.37
N LEU A 322 -4.33 -18.23 -12.12
CA LEU A 322 -4.53 -17.40 -10.92
C LEU A 322 -3.33 -16.49 -10.59
N THR A 323 -2.23 -16.57 -11.34
CA THR A 323 -0.93 -15.93 -11.03
C THR A 323 -0.44 -14.96 -12.10
N LEU A 324 -1.34 -14.46 -12.96
CA LEU A 324 -0.97 -13.59 -14.08
C LEU A 324 -0.30 -12.29 -13.59
N ASN A 325 0.93 -12.05 -14.03
CA ASN A 325 1.77 -10.91 -13.67
C ASN A 325 1.81 -9.85 -14.78
N TRP A 326 2.28 -8.65 -14.45
CA TRP A 326 2.32 -7.48 -15.34
C TRP A 326 3.59 -7.37 -16.22
N LYS A 327 4.28 -8.49 -16.52
CA LYS A 327 5.59 -8.57 -17.22
C LYS A 327 6.61 -7.53 -16.72
N GLY A 328 6.78 -7.45 -15.40
CA GLY A 328 7.71 -6.52 -14.77
C GLY A 328 7.31 -5.03 -14.83
N ARG A 329 6.05 -4.66 -15.10
CA ARG A 329 5.56 -3.27 -14.91
C ARG A 329 4.94 -3.02 -13.53
N GLY A 330 4.60 -4.10 -12.83
CA GLY A 330 3.87 -4.12 -11.57
C GLY A 330 2.41 -3.68 -11.70
N TYR A 331 1.62 -3.90 -10.65
CA TYR A 331 0.17 -3.71 -10.68
C TYR A 331 -0.27 -2.27 -10.91
N LYS A 332 0.59 -1.27 -10.64
CA LYS A 332 0.30 0.16 -10.97
C LYS A 332 -0.20 0.36 -12.41
N THR A 333 0.18 -0.53 -13.33
CA THR A 333 -0.30 -0.59 -14.72
C THR A 333 -1.84 -0.58 -14.86
N ILE A 334 -2.60 -1.14 -13.91
CA ILE A 334 -4.08 -1.11 -13.97
C ILE A 334 -4.63 0.33 -13.97
N PHE A 335 -3.93 1.29 -13.37
CA PHE A 335 -4.37 2.68 -13.40
C PHE A 335 -4.19 3.30 -14.78
N ASP A 336 -3.14 2.96 -15.52
CA ASP A 336 -2.97 3.43 -16.90
C ASP A 336 -4.06 2.87 -17.82
N VAL A 337 -4.53 1.65 -17.55
CA VAL A 337 -5.68 1.03 -18.22
C VAL A 337 -7.00 1.69 -17.82
N LEU A 338 -7.27 1.88 -16.53
CA LEU A 338 -8.51 2.52 -16.03
C LEU A 338 -8.62 4.00 -16.42
N LEU A 339 -7.50 4.71 -16.53
CA LEU A 339 -7.43 6.09 -17.04
C LEU A 339 -7.47 6.16 -18.58
N GLN A 340 -7.55 5.03 -19.30
CA GLN A 340 -7.51 4.96 -20.77
C GLN A 340 -6.24 5.56 -21.40
N LYS A 341 -5.10 5.55 -20.69
CA LYS A 341 -3.80 5.97 -21.26
C LYS A 341 -3.25 4.96 -22.27
N ILE A 342 -3.77 3.74 -22.27
CA ILE A 342 -3.34 2.64 -23.16
C ILE A 342 -4.50 2.37 -24.13
N PRO A 343 -4.28 2.38 -25.46
CA PRO A 343 -2.99 2.55 -26.15
C PRO A 343 -2.56 4.02 -26.35
N ASN A 344 -3.45 5.00 -26.11
CA ASN A 344 -3.27 6.40 -26.51
C ASN A 344 -3.19 7.33 -25.27
N PRO A 345 -1.99 7.73 -24.80
CA PRO A 345 -1.86 8.55 -23.58
C PRO A 345 -2.55 9.92 -23.64
N GLU A 346 -2.71 10.47 -24.84
CA GLU A 346 -3.38 11.76 -25.10
C GLU A 346 -4.90 11.68 -24.98
N GLU A 347 -5.50 10.49 -25.10
CA GLU A 347 -6.95 10.26 -24.97
C GLU A 347 -7.36 9.93 -23.52
N ARG A 348 -6.42 10.04 -22.57
CA ARG A 348 -6.65 9.69 -21.17
C ARG A 348 -7.79 10.48 -20.54
N LEU A 349 -8.52 9.81 -19.66
CA LEU A 349 -9.51 10.45 -18.81
C LEU A 349 -8.81 11.41 -17.81
N PRO A 350 -9.32 12.65 -17.63
CA PRO A 350 -8.73 13.64 -16.72
C PRO A 350 -9.07 13.36 -15.25
N ILE A 351 -8.81 12.13 -14.79
CA ILE A 351 -9.08 11.69 -13.42
C ILE A 351 -8.06 12.31 -12.45
N MET A 352 -6.77 12.37 -12.84
CA MET A 352 -5.70 12.88 -11.98
C MET A 352 -5.92 14.34 -11.59
N GLU A 353 -6.45 15.13 -12.51
CA GLU A 353 -6.82 16.54 -12.35
C GLU A 353 -7.99 16.75 -11.37
N LYS A 354 -8.69 15.67 -11.00
CA LYS A 354 -9.82 15.66 -10.07
C LYS A 354 -9.46 15.07 -8.69
N ILE A 355 -8.20 14.71 -8.45
CA ILE A 355 -7.73 14.18 -7.17
C ILE A 355 -7.13 15.29 -6.33
N GLU A 356 -7.64 15.45 -5.11
CA GLU A 356 -6.96 16.18 -4.04
C GLU A 356 -6.29 15.18 -3.10
N PHE A 357 -4.96 15.17 -3.12
CA PHE A 357 -4.10 14.35 -2.25
C PHE A 357 -3.98 14.95 -0.84
N GLU A 358 -3.54 14.13 0.11
CA GLU A 358 -3.41 14.45 1.54
C GLU A 358 -4.74 14.89 2.21
N LYS A 359 -5.88 14.63 1.56
CA LYS A 359 -7.23 14.94 2.03
C LYS A 359 -7.81 13.80 2.86
N VAL A 360 -7.28 13.66 4.06
CA VAL A 360 -7.79 12.69 5.05
C VAL A 360 -9.20 13.09 5.51
N VAL A 361 -10.23 12.43 5.00
CA VAL A 361 -11.63 12.66 5.44
C VAL A 361 -11.79 12.24 6.90
N THR A 362 -12.38 13.13 7.70
CA THR A 362 -12.68 12.92 9.12
C THR A 362 -14.18 12.79 9.39
N THR A 363 -15.03 13.40 8.57
CA THR A 363 -16.49 13.41 8.79
C THR A 363 -17.25 13.45 7.47
N CYS A 364 -18.36 12.70 7.40
CA CYS A 364 -19.37 12.71 6.35
C CYS A 364 -20.72 12.99 7.05
N ASN A 365 -21.13 14.26 7.06
CA ASN A 365 -22.38 14.70 7.69
C ASN A 365 -23.51 14.73 6.66
N TYR A 366 -24.43 13.77 6.73
CA TYR A 366 -25.60 13.63 5.88
C TYR A 366 -26.92 13.94 6.61
N SER A 367 -26.85 14.60 7.79
CA SER A 367 -28.01 14.91 8.64
C SER A 367 -29.08 15.77 7.96
N SER A 368 -28.73 16.51 6.90
CA SER A 368 -29.68 17.34 6.15
C SER A 368 -30.66 16.53 5.29
N GLY A 369 -30.30 15.30 4.92
CA GLY A 369 -31.02 14.48 3.93
C GLY A 369 -30.87 14.94 2.47
N GLU A 370 -30.54 16.21 2.22
CA GLU A 370 -30.39 16.76 0.87
C GLU A 370 -28.96 16.62 0.34
N ASN A 371 -27.98 17.13 1.09
CA ASN A 371 -26.55 17.09 0.76
C ASN A 371 -25.73 16.53 1.93
N VAL A 372 -24.61 15.91 1.59
CA VAL A 372 -23.57 15.45 2.52
C VAL A 372 -22.46 16.51 2.59
N THR A 373 -22.14 16.97 3.78
CA THR A 373 -20.93 17.77 4.04
C THR A 373 -19.80 16.83 4.44
N VAL A 374 -18.78 16.73 3.58
CA VAL A 374 -17.56 15.96 3.84
C VAL A 374 -16.50 16.91 4.38
N THR A 375 -15.99 16.65 5.58
CA THR A 375 -14.94 17.42 6.24
C THR A 375 -13.64 16.63 6.28
N THR A 376 -12.52 17.29 6.01
CA THR A 376 -11.17 16.72 6.00
C THR A 376 -10.32 17.28 7.15
N ARG A 377 -9.25 16.56 7.51
CA ARG A 377 -8.39 16.82 8.69
C ARG A 377 -7.77 18.21 8.74
N ASP A 378 -7.55 18.83 7.58
CA ASP A 378 -7.03 20.20 7.44
C ASP A 378 -8.13 21.29 7.56
N GLY A 379 -9.37 20.89 7.86
CA GLY A 379 -10.52 21.77 8.01
C GLY A 379 -11.25 22.07 6.68
N CYS A 380 -10.87 21.45 5.57
CA CYS A 380 -11.57 21.64 4.31
C CYS A 380 -12.93 20.93 4.28
N GLU A 381 -13.97 21.65 3.81
CA GLU A 381 -15.33 21.15 3.65
C GLU A 381 -15.75 21.06 2.18
N TYR A 382 -16.48 20.00 1.84
CA TYR A 382 -17.05 19.73 0.53
C TYR A 382 -18.53 19.41 0.70
N SER A 383 -19.42 20.20 0.11
CA SER A 383 -20.86 19.92 0.07
C SER A 383 -21.20 19.21 -1.23
N ALA A 384 -21.78 18.01 -1.13
CA ALA A 384 -22.12 17.20 -2.29
C ALA A 384 -23.48 16.51 -2.17
N SER A 385 -24.10 16.21 -3.31
CA SER A 385 -25.36 15.46 -3.36
C SER A 385 -25.16 13.97 -3.12
N HIS A 386 -23.99 13.43 -3.44
CA HIS A 386 -23.65 12.02 -3.29
C HIS A 386 -22.22 11.84 -2.81
N VAL A 387 -21.97 10.79 -2.02
CA VAL A 387 -20.62 10.34 -1.66
C VAL A 387 -20.44 8.89 -2.07
N ILE A 388 -19.35 8.57 -2.79
CA ILE A 388 -18.89 7.19 -2.98
C ILE A 388 -17.72 6.94 -2.03
N PHE A 389 -17.95 6.19 -0.96
CA PHE A 389 -16.92 5.81 0.00
C PHE A 389 -16.18 4.56 -0.50
N THR A 390 -14.84 4.65 -0.63
CA THR A 390 -13.98 3.53 -1.06
C THR A 390 -12.82 3.22 -0.11
N GLY A 391 -12.87 3.75 1.11
CA GLY A 391 -11.94 3.41 2.19
C GLY A 391 -12.03 1.92 2.57
N SER A 392 -10.95 1.38 3.14
CA SER A 392 -10.90 -0.04 3.51
C SER A 392 -11.88 -0.40 4.65
N LEU A 393 -12.23 -1.68 4.74
CA LEU A 393 -12.97 -2.22 5.88
C LEU A 393 -12.24 -1.96 7.22
N GLY A 394 -10.90 -1.95 7.23
CA GLY A 394 -10.12 -1.61 8.42
C GLY A 394 -10.31 -0.15 8.86
N VAL A 395 -10.37 0.80 7.92
CA VAL A 395 -10.69 2.21 8.22
C VAL A 395 -12.13 2.34 8.71
N LEU A 396 -13.07 1.58 8.14
CA LEU A 396 -14.44 1.54 8.65
C LEU A 396 -14.48 1.01 10.09
N LYS A 397 -13.85 -0.14 10.40
CA LYS A 397 -13.76 -0.66 11.78
C LYS A 397 -13.15 0.34 12.77
N ASP A 398 -12.09 1.04 12.38
CA ASP A 398 -11.38 2.02 13.22
C ASP A 398 -12.20 3.32 13.44
N LYS A 399 -12.98 3.77 12.44
CA LYS A 399 -13.48 5.16 12.39
C LYS A 399 -14.98 5.34 12.10
N HIS A 400 -15.77 4.30 11.77
CA HIS A 400 -17.17 4.47 11.32
C HIS A 400 -18.07 5.20 12.34
N SER A 401 -17.82 5.01 13.63
CA SER A 401 -18.61 5.60 14.73
C SER A 401 -18.44 7.11 14.87
N SER A 402 -17.31 7.67 14.40
CA SER A 402 -17.02 9.12 14.42
C SER A 402 -17.05 9.77 13.04
N MET A 403 -16.82 8.98 11.99
CA MET A 403 -16.79 9.46 10.61
C MET A 403 -18.18 9.77 10.04
N PHE A 404 -19.23 9.09 10.47
CA PHE A 404 -20.57 9.24 9.88
C PHE A 404 -21.53 9.95 10.85
N VAL A 405 -22.16 11.03 10.38
CA VAL A 405 -23.11 11.85 11.17
C VAL A 405 -24.41 12.05 10.38
N PRO A 406 -25.57 11.53 10.84
CA PRO A 406 -25.74 10.64 11.99
C PRO A 406 -24.99 9.31 11.80
N SER A 407 -24.94 8.49 12.84
CA SER A 407 -24.31 7.16 12.75
C SER A 407 -24.96 6.28 11.68
N LEU A 408 -24.18 5.38 11.08
CA LEU A 408 -24.67 4.41 10.09
C LEU A 408 -25.80 3.53 10.67
N PRO A 409 -26.74 3.02 9.85
CA PRO A 409 -27.77 2.08 10.32
C PRO A 409 -27.19 0.84 11.00
N GLN A 410 -27.86 0.31 12.02
CA GLN A 410 -27.37 -0.85 12.79
C GLN A 410 -26.97 -2.05 11.93
N LYS A 411 -27.71 -2.32 10.84
CA LYS A 411 -27.38 -3.40 9.89
C LYS A 411 -25.97 -3.23 9.30
N LYS A 412 -25.60 -1.99 8.92
CA LYS A 412 -24.27 -1.67 8.38
C LYS A 412 -23.19 -1.64 9.45
N GLN A 413 -23.50 -1.19 10.67
CA GLN A 413 -22.57 -1.28 11.80
C GLN A 413 -22.22 -2.75 12.08
N ARG A 414 -23.22 -3.64 12.17
CA ARG A 414 -23.02 -5.09 12.30
C ARG A 414 -22.19 -5.70 11.16
N ALA A 415 -22.36 -5.24 9.93
CA ALA A 415 -21.55 -5.69 8.80
C ALA A 415 -20.08 -5.25 8.93
N ILE A 416 -19.82 -4.00 9.34
CA ILE A 416 -18.47 -3.48 9.63
C ILE A 416 -17.83 -4.25 10.80
N GLU A 417 -18.61 -4.60 11.83
CA GLU A 417 -18.16 -5.36 13.00
C GLU A 417 -17.84 -6.82 12.66
N GLY A 418 -18.73 -7.51 11.94
CA GLY A 418 -18.63 -8.96 11.70
C GLY A 418 -17.74 -9.40 10.54
N LEU A 419 -17.70 -8.65 9.43
CA LEU A 419 -16.77 -8.94 8.33
C LEU A 419 -15.33 -8.69 8.81
N ASN A 420 -14.36 -9.55 8.49
CA ASN A 420 -12.98 -9.37 8.94
C ASN A 420 -12.07 -8.78 7.86
N ILE A 421 -10.99 -8.14 8.31
CA ILE A 421 -9.87 -7.70 7.47
C ILE A 421 -8.58 -8.17 8.12
N GLY A 422 -7.78 -8.89 7.35
CA GLY A 422 -6.54 -9.50 7.83
C GLY A 422 -5.33 -8.57 7.75
N THR A 423 -4.15 -9.11 8.06
CA THR A 423 -2.88 -8.45 7.73
C THR A 423 -1.92 -9.46 7.11
N ALA A 424 -1.42 -9.13 5.94
CA ALA A 424 -0.39 -9.87 5.22
C ALA A 424 0.70 -8.89 4.79
N ASN A 425 1.96 -9.23 5.06
CA ASN A 425 3.10 -8.41 4.72
C ASN A 425 4.08 -9.16 3.80
N LYS A 426 4.58 -8.43 2.80
CA LYS A 426 5.64 -8.86 1.89
C LYS A 426 6.94 -8.19 2.29
N ILE A 427 8.02 -8.96 2.35
CA ILE A 427 9.37 -8.47 2.65
C ILE A 427 10.32 -8.97 1.56
N PHE A 428 10.69 -8.07 0.64
CA PHE A 428 11.65 -8.34 -0.41
C PHE A 428 13.07 -8.19 0.14
N LEU A 429 13.87 -9.24 0.01
CA LEU A 429 15.30 -9.26 0.26
C LEU A 429 16.04 -9.34 -1.08
N GLU A 430 16.96 -8.42 -1.32
CA GLU A 430 17.86 -8.45 -2.47
C GLU A 430 19.23 -8.99 -2.04
N PHE A 431 19.77 -9.91 -2.82
CA PHE A 431 21.07 -10.53 -2.62
C PHE A 431 22.08 -10.03 -3.67
N PRO A 432 23.40 -10.05 -3.39
CA PRO A 432 24.40 -9.57 -4.35
C PRO A 432 24.54 -10.53 -5.56
N TYR A 433 24.14 -11.79 -5.37
CA TYR A 433 23.94 -12.80 -6.39
C TYR A 433 22.96 -13.85 -5.84
N ARG A 434 22.31 -14.60 -6.72
CA ARG A 434 21.50 -15.77 -6.36
C ARG A 434 22.38 -16.84 -5.71
N TRP A 435 22.11 -17.18 -4.44
CA TRP A 435 22.80 -18.26 -3.73
C TRP A 435 22.02 -19.58 -3.73
N TRP A 436 20.73 -19.55 -4.07
CA TRP A 436 19.84 -20.71 -4.09
C TRP A 436 19.74 -21.35 -5.50
N PRO A 437 19.30 -22.62 -5.62
CA PRO A 437 19.17 -23.32 -6.90
C PRO A 437 18.16 -22.67 -7.86
N GLU A 438 18.39 -22.79 -9.18
CA GLU A 438 17.52 -22.19 -10.21
C GLU A 438 16.20 -22.96 -10.42
N ASP A 439 16.14 -24.24 -10.02
CA ASP A 439 14.97 -25.11 -10.09
C ASP A 439 14.03 -24.96 -8.88
N LYS A 440 14.36 -24.10 -7.91
CA LYS A 440 13.60 -23.89 -6.67
C LYS A 440 12.89 -22.55 -6.68
N THR A 441 11.56 -22.57 -6.51
CA THR A 441 10.72 -21.37 -6.59
C THR A 441 10.29 -20.82 -5.24
N SER A 442 10.26 -21.68 -4.21
CA SER A 442 9.73 -21.37 -2.87
C SER A 442 10.46 -22.18 -1.80
N PHE A 443 10.82 -21.53 -0.68
CA PHE A 443 11.48 -22.13 0.48
C PHE A 443 10.55 -22.02 1.70
N ASN A 444 10.13 -23.18 2.22
CA ASN A 444 9.00 -23.31 3.16
C ASN A 444 9.47 -23.93 4.48
N PHE A 445 9.01 -23.38 5.61
CA PHE A 445 9.51 -23.79 6.94
C PHE A 445 8.50 -24.61 7.72
N ILE A 446 8.86 -25.86 7.99
CA ILE A 446 8.24 -26.70 9.01
C ILE A 446 8.92 -26.41 10.36
N TRP A 447 8.10 -26.30 11.41
CA TRP A 447 8.55 -26.04 12.78
C TRP A 447 8.11 -27.18 13.70
N PRO A 448 8.91 -28.25 13.84
CA PRO A 448 8.64 -29.28 14.84
C PRO A 448 8.58 -28.63 16.23
N GLU A 449 7.65 -29.08 17.08
CA GLU A 449 7.37 -28.47 18.39
C GLU A 449 8.60 -28.42 19.32
N LYS A 450 9.52 -29.39 19.16
CA LYS A 450 10.82 -29.40 19.84
C LYS A 450 11.71 -28.26 19.36
N ASP A 451 11.87 -28.15 18.05
CA ASP A 451 12.79 -27.23 17.39
C ASP A 451 12.31 -25.77 17.55
N LYS A 452 11.00 -25.52 17.49
CA LYS A 452 10.41 -24.21 17.84
C LYS A 452 10.78 -23.81 19.28
N LYS A 453 10.71 -24.73 20.24
CA LYS A 453 11.08 -24.45 21.64
C LYS A 453 12.57 -24.17 21.81
N GLU A 454 13.43 -24.95 21.15
CA GLU A 454 14.89 -24.77 21.22
C GLU A 454 15.32 -23.45 20.56
N PHE A 455 14.69 -23.08 19.44
CA PHE A 455 14.88 -21.79 18.78
C PHE A 455 14.48 -20.61 19.68
N LEU A 456 13.29 -20.66 20.30
CA LEU A 456 12.81 -19.59 21.19
C LEU A 456 13.59 -19.52 22.52
N GLN A 457 14.13 -20.63 23.02
CA GLN A 457 15.07 -20.61 24.15
C GLN A 457 16.41 -19.95 23.79
N THR A 458 16.85 -20.09 22.53
CA THR A 458 18.13 -19.55 22.05
C THR A 458 18.04 -18.07 21.67
N TYR A 459 16.99 -17.68 20.95
CA TYR A 459 16.82 -16.33 20.39
C TYR A 459 15.76 -15.48 21.11
N GLY A 460 15.06 -16.05 22.08
CA GLY A 460 14.04 -15.38 22.89
C GLY A 460 12.65 -15.33 22.24
N GLU A 461 11.62 -15.18 23.08
CA GLU A 461 10.20 -15.13 22.66
C GLU A 461 9.89 -14.01 21.65
N ASN A 462 10.66 -12.91 21.65
CA ASN A 462 10.53 -11.83 20.68
C ASN A 462 10.84 -12.27 19.22
N SER A 463 11.43 -13.46 19.03
CA SER A 463 11.68 -14.07 17.72
C SER A 463 10.55 -14.98 17.23
N GLU A 464 9.41 -15.13 17.95
CA GLU A 464 8.28 -16.01 17.54
C GLU A 464 7.77 -15.67 16.13
N TRP A 465 7.81 -14.40 15.72
CA TRP A 465 7.35 -13.99 14.39
C TRP A 465 8.09 -14.66 13.22
N LEU A 466 9.31 -15.17 13.44
CA LEU A 466 10.06 -15.95 12.44
C LEU A 466 9.41 -17.32 12.18
N CYS A 467 8.69 -17.88 13.15
CA CYS A 467 7.97 -19.14 12.99
C CYS A 467 6.77 -19.02 12.02
N ASP A 468 6.17 -17.82 11.98
CA ASP A 468 4.99 -17.49 11.19
C ASP A 468 5.33 -16.96 9.77
N VAL A 469 6.62 -16.86 9.43
CA VAL A 469 7.03 -16.72 8.03
C VAL A 469 6.59 -17.97 7.27
N SER A 470 5.72 -17.80 6.27
CA SER A 470 5.13 -18.91 5.53
C SER A 470 6.14 -19.49 4.54
N ALA A 471 6.69 -18.64 3.67
CA ALA A 471 7.74 -18.99 2.72
C ALA A 471 8.61 -17.79 2.32
N PHE A 472 9.79 -18.06 1.77
CA PHE A 472 10.50 -17.14 0.85
C PHE A 472 10.24 -17.59 -0.59
N ILE A 473 9.64 -16.72 -1.39
CA ILE A 473 9.25 -17.02 -2.78
C ILE A 473 10.15 -16.24 -3.75
N THR A 474 10.60 -16.88 -4.82
CA THR A 474 11.33 -16.22 -5.92
C THR A 474 10.48 -15.18 -6.63
N VAL A 475 11.10 -14.09 -7.07
CA VAL A 475 10.38 -12.96 -7.69
C VAL A 475 10.57 -12.97 -9.21
N ALA A 476 9.46 -12.99 -9.95
CA ALA A 476 9.50 -13.01 -11.41
C ALA A 476 10.26 -11.78 -11.98
N TYR A 477 11.10 -12.00 -12.99
CA TYR A 477 11.98 -10.99 -13.61
C TYR A 477 13.00 -10.34 -12.66
N GLN A 478 13.27 -10.92 -11.49
CA GLN A 478 14.11 -10.35 -10.43
C GLN A 478 15.02 -11.46 -9.84
N PRO A 479 16.08 -11.89 -10.58
CA PRO A 479 16.79 -13.15 -10.33
C PRO A 479 17.52 -13.23 -8.97
N ASN A 480 17.78 -12.09 -8.34
CA ASN A 480 18.51 -11.96 -7.08
C ASN A 480 17.58 -11.59 -5.89
N LEU A 481 16.25 -11.71 -6.03
CA LEU A 481 15.28 -11.34 -5.00
C LEU A 481 14.50 -12.56 -4.48
N LEU A 482 14.32 -12.59 -3.15
CA LEU A 482 13.32 -13.41 -2.47
C LEU A 482 12.28 -12.51 -1.79
N CYS A 483 11.02 -12.90 -1.83
CA CYS A 483 9.93 -12.28 -1.08
C CYS A 483 9.52 -13.19 0.09
N ALA A 484 9.84 -12.79 1.32
CA ALA A 484 9.27 -13.42 2.51
C ALA A 484 7.80 -13.00 2.66
N TRP A 485 6.94 -13.96 2.98
CA TRP A 485 5.54 -13.72 3.33
C TRP A 485 5.29 -14.02 4.81
N ILE A 486 4.47 -13.18 5.45
CA ILE A 486 4.00 -13.37 6.82
C ILE A 486 2.59 -12.79 6.95
N THR A 487 1.70 -13.51 7.65
CA THR A 487 0.31 -13.08 7.89
C THR A 487 -0.07 -13.09 9.37
N GLY A 488 -1.32 -12.75 9.66
CA GLY A 488 -1.90 -12.85 10.99
C GLY A 488 -1.35 -11.89 12.05
N LYS A 489 -1.37 -12.35 13.32
CA LYS A 489 -0.90 -11.58 14.49
C LYS A 489 0.53 -11.06 14.33
N ASN A 490 1.42 -11.90 13.81
CA ASN A 490 2.85 -11.59 13.75
C ASN A 490 3.18 -10.71 12.55
N ALA A 491 2.40 -10.74 11.46
CA ALA A 491 2.45 -9.72 10.42
C ALA A 491 2.18 -8.30 10.98
N ARG A 492 1.27 -8.15 11.96
CA ARG A 492 1.04 -6.85 12.62
C ARG A 492 2.17 -6.49 13.57
N TYR A 493 2.72 -7.45 14.30
CA TYR A 493 3.86 -7.24 15.20
C TYR A 493 5.09 -6.71 14.45
N ILE A 494 5.48 -7.34 13.33
CA ILE A 494 6.68 -6.93 12.60
C ILE A 494 6.61 -5.50 12.08
N GLU A 495 5.43 -4.95 11.79
CA GLU A 495 5.30 -3.54 11.38
C GLU A 495 5.78 -2.56 12.46
N THR A 496 5.76 -2.96 13.73
CA THR A 496 6.25 -2.17 14.88
C THR A 496 7.77 -2.25 15.06
N LEU A 497 8.41 -3.32 14.56
CA LEU A 497 9.86 -3.52 14.63
C LEU A 497 10.63 -2.55 13.72
N SER A 498 11.92 -2.34 13.98
CA SER A 498 12.78 -1.56 13.07
C SER A 498 13.05 -2.34 11.77
N ASP A 499 13.53 -1.64 10.75
CA ASP A 499 13.95 -2.32 9.51
C ASP A 499 15.17 -3.21 9.74
N THR A 500 16.07 -2.85 10.67
CA THR A 500 17.22 -3.67 11.06
C THR A 500 16.78 -4.99 11.71
N ASP A 501 15.85 -4.95 12.66
CA ASP A 501 15.40 -6.15 13.39
C ASP A 501 14.75 -7.18 12.43
N VAL A 502 13.94 -6.71 11.48
CA VAL A 502 13.30 -7.59 10.48
C VAL A 502 14.31 -8.09 9.45
N PHE A 503 15.26 -7.25 9.03
CA PHE A 503 16.32 -7.63 8.09
C PHE A 503 17.25 -8.71 8.67
N ASP A 504 17.79 -8.46 9.86
CA ASP A 504 18.69 -9.42 10.53
C ASP A 504 17.93 -10.66 11.01
N GLY A 505 16.65 -10.54 11.40
CA GLY A 505 15.80 -11.68 11.74
C GLY A 505 15.47 -12.60 10.56
N LEU A 506 15.11 -12.05 9.39
CA LEU A 506 14.88 -12.87 8.18
C LEU A 506 16.19 -13.48 7.65
N TYR A 507 17.31 -12.76 7.77
CA TYR A 507 18.62 -13.34 7.46
C TYR A 507 19.00 -14.47 8.43
N LEU A 508 18.71 -14.32 9.72
CA LEU A 508 18.90 -15.39 10.71
C LEU A 508 18.07 -16.63 10.33
N LEU A 509 16.79 -16.48 10.03
CA LEU A 509 15.92 -17.59 9.60
C LEU A 509 16.48 -18.35 8.39
N LEU A 510 16.92 -17.63 7.35
CA LEU A 510 17.57 -18.25 6.19
C LEU A 510 18.89 -18.92 6.57
N LYS A 511 19.71 -18.28 7.41
CA LYS A 511 21.01 -18.82 7.82
C LYS A 511 20.83 -20.13 8.62
N GLU A 512 20.04 -20.13 9.68
CA GLU A 512 19.90 -21.32 10.54
C GLU A 512 19.34 -22.52 9.77
N ALA A 513 18.33 -22.30 8.91
CA ALA A 513 17.77 -23.37 8.10
C ALA A 513 18.74 -23.94 7.04
N PHE A 514 19.55 -23.11 6.39
CA PHE A 514 20.36 -23.52 5.22
C PHE A 514 21.88 -23.62 5.47
N GLU A 515 22.42 -23.28 6.65
CA GLU A 515 23.87 -23.28 6.95
C GLU A 515 24.56 -24.65 6.72
N SER A 516 23.81 -25.74 6.80
CA SER A 516 24.29 -27.11 6.54
C SER A 516 24.27 -27.52 5.06
N HIS A 517 23.66 -26.72 4.18
CA HIS A 517 23.39 -27.06 2.77
C HIS A 517 24.04 -26.06 1.79
N ASP A 518 23.89 -24.76 2.06
CA ASP A 518 24.29 -23.68 1.17
C ASP A 518 25.08 -22.59 1.91
N ASN A 519 25.95 -21.88 1.18
CA ASN A 519 26.60 -20.68 1.70
C ASN A 519 25.65 -19.47 1.60
N VAL A 520 24.64 -19.45 2.49
CA VAL A 520 23.60 -18.42 2.58
C VAL A 520 24.24 -17.05 2.59
N THR A 521 24.08 -16.32 1.50
CA THR A 521 24.72 -15.02 1.34
C THR A 521 23.87 -13.96 2.03
N LYS A 522 24.47 -13.06 2.83
CA LYS A 522 23.72 -11.99 3.49
C LYS A 522 23.08 -11.06 2.44
N PRO A 523 21.77 -10.73 2.54
CA PRO A 523 21.15 -9.75 1.65
C PRO A 523 21.82 -8.37 1.79
N THR A 524 21.68 -7.53 0.77
CA THR A 524 22.25 -6.17 0.71
C THR A 524 21.23 -5.07 0.96
N ARG A 525 19.97 -5.30 0.55
CA ARG A 525 18.85 -4.37 0.73
C ARG A 525 17.57 -5.13 1.11
N MET A 526 16.66 -4.43 1.76
CA MET A 526 15.30 -4.89 2.04
C MET A 526 14.28 -3.82 1.71
N LEU A 527 13.11 -4.25 1.25
CA LEU A 527 11.91 -3.41 1.13
C LEU A 527 10.71 -4.20 1.67
N ARG A 528 9.89 -3.59 2.52
CA ARG A 528 8.72 -4.25 3.13
C ARG A 528 7.46 -3.40 3.10
N SER A 529 6.31 -4.07 3.11
CA SER A 529 5.02 -3.43 3.33
C SER A 529 4.75 -3.13 4.80
N LYS A 530 3.82 -2.20 5.05
CA LYS A 530 3.17 -1.95 6.35
C LYS A 530 1.71 -1.53 6.10
N TRP A 531 0.77 -2.45 6.28
CA TRP A 531 -0.64 -2.27 5.93
C TRP A 531 -1.54 -2.02 7.13
N TYR A 532 -1.21 -2.57 8.30
CA TYR A 532 -2.02 -2.44 9.51
C TYR A 532 -1.77 -1.14 10.29
N THR A 533 -0.49 -0.79 10.47
CA THR A 533 -0.05 0.43 11.16
C THR A 533 -0.36 1.70 10.38
N ASN A 534 -0.56 1.59 9.06
CA ASN A 534 -1.04 2.69 8.23
C ASN A 534 -2.53 2.99 8.53
N GLU A 535 -2.80 4.18 9.07
CA GLU A 535 -4.15 4.61 9.49
C GLU A 535 -5.16 4.85 8.35
N HIS A 536 -4.73 4.73 7.09
CA HIS A 536 -5.55 4.84 5.88
C HIS A 536 -5.88 3.46 5.26
N PHE A 537 -5.32 2.37 5.80
CA PHE A 537 -5.59 1.00 5.33
C PHE A 537 -6.03 0.05 6.46
N ARG A 538 -5.34 0.06 7.62
CA ARG A 538 -5.69 -0.76 8.80
C ARG A 538 -5.86 -2.27 8.51
N GLY A 539 -5.09 -2.80 7.56
CA GLY A 539 -5.14 -4.20 7.14
C GLY A 539 -4.92 -4.38 5.64
N SER A 540 -4.79 -5.63 5.21
CA SER A 540 -4.43 -5.99 3.83
C SER A 540 -5.65 -6.34 2.99
N TYR A 541 -6.46 -7.35 3.32
CA TYR A 541 -7.67 -7.69 2.56
C TYR A 541 -8.74 -8.39 3.41
N SER A 542 -10.00 -8.38 2.96
CA SER A 542 -11.14 -8.89 3.72
C SER A 542 -11.42 -10.38 3.47
N PHE A 543 -11.99 -11.03 4.48
CA PHE A 543 -12.41 -12.43 4.42
C PHE A 543 -13.69 -12.66 5.24
N GLN A 544 -14.39 -13.75 4.94
CA GLN A 544 -15.56 -14.20 5.70
C GLN A 544 -15.11 -15.01 6.92
N SER A 545 -15.42 -14.47 8.10
CA SER A 545 -15.07 -15.08 9.38
C SER A 545 -16.23 -15.88 9.97
N MET A 546 -15.92 -16.73 10.94
CA MET A 546 -16.89 -17.32 11.86
C MET A 546 -17.76 -16.25 12.54
N VAL A 547 -17.22 -15.05 12.76
CA VAL A 547 -17.97 -13.92 13.35
C VAL A 547 -19.01 -13.38 12.37
N SER A 548 -18.67 -13.18 11.09
CA SER A 548 -19.66 -12.77 10.08
C SER A 548 -20.78 -13.79 9.90
N GLU A 549 -20.45 -15.09 9.94
CA GLU A 549 -21.45 -16.16 9.89
C GLU A 549 -22.38 -16.13 11.11
N GLN A 550 -21.82 -16.11 12.33
CA GLN A 550 -22.59 -16.03 13.59
C GLN A 550 -23.47 -14.78 13.66
N MET A 551 -22.99 -13.65 13.14
CA MET A 551 -23.74 -12.39 13.06
C MET A 551 -24.75 -12.37 11.91
N ASN A 552 -24.70 -13.34 11.00
CA ASN A 552 -25.46 -13.42 9.75
C ASN A 552 -25.37 -12.09 8.96
N VAL A 553 -24.13 -11.69 8.65
CA VAL A 553 -23.81 -10.49 7.85
C VAL A 553 -22.89 -10.84 6.69
N THR A 554 -23.07 -10.13 5.58
CA THR A 554 -22.43 -10.39 4.28
C THR A 554 -21.83 -9.11 3.69
N PRO A 555 -20.92 -9.20 2.68
CA PRO A 555 -20.44 -8.03 1.94
C PRO A 555 -21.56 -7.16 1.36
N ARG A 556 -22.72 -7.75 1.04
CA ARG A 556 -23.92 -7.05 0.56
C ARG A 556 -24.45 -6.02 1.56
N ASP A 557 -24.45 -6.36 2.84
CA ASP A 557 -24.91 -5.47 3.92
C ASP A 557 -23.97 -4.27 4.10
N LEU A 558 -22.69 -4.45 3.76
CA LEU A 558 -21.71 -3.37 3.67
C LEU A 558 -21.90 -2.54 2.38
N ALA A 559 -22.25 -3.17 1.26
CA ALA A 559 -22.49 -2.53 -0.03
C ALA A 559 -23.76 -1.65 -0.09
N GLU A 560 -24.79 -1.95 0.72
CA GLU A 560 -26.06 -1.21 0.70
C GLU A 560 -25.86 0.31 0.88
N PRO A 561 -26.36 1.17 -0.04
CA PRO A 561 -26.22 2.62 0.11
C PRO A 561 -27.09 3.16 1.26
N ILE A 562 -26.64 4.25 1.87
CA ILE A 562 -27.50 5.09 2.72
C ILE A 562 -28.42 5.91 1.82
N MET A 563 -29.72 5.87 2.10
CA MET A 563 -30.76 6.51 1.29
C MET A 563 -31.44 7.64 2.08
N THR A 564 -31.81 8.73 1.41
CA THR A 564 -32.82 9.68 1.88
C THR A 564 -34.00 9.66 0.92
N GLY A 565 -35.13 9.09 1.36
CA GLY A 565 -36.21 8.71 0.43
C GLY A 565 -35.66 7.76 -0.63
N ASN A 566 -35.78 8.15 -1.90
CA ASN A 566 -35.23 7.39 -3.03
C ASN A 566 -33.81 7.84 -3.46
N LYS A 567 -33.23 8.88 -2.83
CA LYS A 567 -31.90 9.41 -3.19
C LYS A 567 -30.78 8.64 -2.46
N PRO A 568 -29.82 8.01 -3.15
CA PRO A 568 -28.65 7.43 -2.52
C PRO A 568 -27.68 8.54 -2.09
N VAL A 569 -27.51 8.79 -0.78
CA VAL A 569 -26.65 9.86 -0.26
C VAL A 569 -25.21 9.41 -0.01
N ILE A 570 -25.01 8.17 0.45
CA ILE A 570 -23.67 7.57 0.63
C ILE A 570 -23.68 6.14 0.08
N LEU A 571 -22.78 5.87 -0.86
CA LEU A 571 -22.61 4.62 -1.58
C LEU A 571 -21.28 3.98 -1.14
N PHE A 572 -21.19 2.65 -1.14
CA PHE A 572 -20.00 1.93 -0.67
C PHE A 572 -19.44 1.04 -1.78
N ALA A 573 -18.16 1.23 -2.09
CA ALA A 573 -17.39 0.43 -3.04
C ALA A 573 -16.03 0.02 -2.45
N GLY A 574 -15.32 -0.89 -3.11
CA GLY A 574 -14.12 -1.55 -2.58
C GLY A 574 -14.36 -3.04 -2.37
N GLU A 575 -13.27 -3.82 -2.30
CA GLU A 575 -13.32 -5.30 -2.30
C GLU A 575 -14.24 -5.90 -1.22
N ALA A 576 -14.22 -5.36 0.00
CA ALA A 576 -15.09 -5.81 1.09
C ALA A 576 -16.60 -5.58 0.86
N THR A 577 -16.98 -4.93 -0.25
CA THR A 577 -18.38 -4.70 -0.65
C THR A 577 -18.80 -5.58 -1.83
N HIS A 578 -17.96 -6.54 -2.25
CA HIS A 578 -18.31 -7.51 -3.29
C HIS A 578 -18.72 -8.84 -2.64
N ASP A 579 -19.87 -9.38 -3.03
CA ASP A 579 -20.44 -10.60 -2.45
C ASP A 579 -19.64 -11.89 -2.74
N HIS A 580 -18.67 -11.83 -3.67
CA HIS A 580 -18.05 -13.00 -4.31
C HIS A 580 -16.56 -12.80 -4.60
N TYR A 581 -16.16 -11.62 -5.11
CA TYR A 581 -14.77 -11.26 -5.40
C TYR A 581 -14.15 -10.34 -4.33
N TYR A 582 -14.52 -10.52 -3.06
CA TYR A 582 -13.86 -9.83 -1.94
C TYR A 582 -12.36 -10.19 -1.88
N SER A 583 -11.57 -9.45 -1.12
CA SER A 583 -10.09 -9.47 -1.13
C SER A 583 -9.40 -8.91 -2.38
N THR A 584 -10.02 -9.01 -3.57
CA THR A 584 -9.32 -8.82 -4.87
C THR A 584 -9.36 -7.40 -5.45
N VAL A 585 -8.45 -7.11 -6.39
CA VAL A 585 -8.50 -5.87 -7.18
C VAL A 585 -9.69 -5.84 -8.15
N HIS A 586 -10.04 -6.97 -8.77
CA HIS A 586 -11.14 -7.01 -9.74
C HIS A 586 -12.50 -6.76 -9.05
N GLY A 587 -12.76 -7.37 -7.89
CA GLY A 587 -13.92 -7.00 -7.06
C GLY A 587 -13.90 -5.53 -6.61
N GLY A 588 -12.71 -4.98 -6.34
CA GLY A 588 -12.54 -3.54 -6.14
C GLY A 588 -12.96 -2.68 -7.35
N VAL A 589 -12.55 -3.05 -8.57
CA VAL A 589 -12.91 -2.34 -9.81
C VAL A 589 -14.41 -2.46 -10.10
N GLU A 590 -14.98 -3.65 -9.97
CA GLU A 590 -16.40 -3.93 -10.26
C GLU A 590 -17.34 -3.21 -9.29
N THR A 591 -17.01 -3.18 -8.00
CA THR A 591 -17.77 -2.39 -7.01
C THR A 591 -17.68 -0.88 -7.28
N GLY A 592 -16.54 -0.39 -7.80
CA GLY A 592 -16.41 0.99 -8.26
C GLY A 592 -17.31 1.32 -9.45
N PHE A 593 -17.35 0.44 -10.46
CA PHE A 593 -18.28 0.57 -11.59
C PHE A 593 -19.75 0.50 -11.14
N ARG A 594 -20.09 -0.43 -10.25
CA ARG A 594 -21.44 -0.63 -9.70
C ARG A 594 -22.02 0.63 -9.07
N GLU A 595 -21.27 1.30 -8.19
CA GLU A 595 -21.78 2.52 -7.53
C GLU A 595 -21.79 3.75 -8.45
N ALA A 596 -20.89 3.82 -9.44
CA ALA A 596 -20.97 4.85 -10.49
C ALA A 596 -22.21 4.67 -11.37
N ASP A 597 -22.46 3.45 -11.87
CA ASP A 597 -23.65 3.14 -12.67
C ASP A 597 -24.94 3.39 -11.86
N ARG A 598 -24.97 3.05 -10.56
CA ARG A 598 -26.11 3.36 -9.66
C ARG A 598 -26.44 4.86 -9.61
N LEU A 599 -25.44 5.74 -9.55
CA LEU A 599 -25.66 7.18 -9.59
C LEU A 599 -26.13 7.66 -10.96
N ILE A 600 -25.57 7.11 -12.04
CA ILE A 600 -25.95 7.47 -13.40
C ILE A 600 -27.41 7.09 -13.69
N ASP A 601 -27.87 5.94 -13.20
CA ASP A 601 -29.25 5.48 -13.39
C ASP A 601 -30.25 6.15 -12.43
N PHE A 602 -29.80 6.68 -11.28
CA PHE A 602 -30.63 7.53 -10.40
C PHE A 602 -30.89 8.93 -10.99
N GLU A 603 -29.97 9.43 -11.82
CA GLU A 603 -30.00 10.78 -12.41
C GLU A 603 -30.70 10.84 -13.79
N ARG A 604 -31.41 9.77 -14.16
CA ARG A 604 -32.15 9.61 -15.43
C ARG A 604 -33.66 9.55 -15.21
#